data_AF-A0A6A4PM59-F1
#
_entry.id   AF-A0A6A4PM59-F1
#
_cell.length_a   1.000
_cell.length_b   1.000
_cell.length_c   1.000
_cell.angle_alpha   90.00
_cell.angle_beta   90.00
_cell.angle_gamma   90.00
#
_symmetry.space_group_name_H-M   'P 1'
#
loop_
_entity.id
_entity.type
_entity.pdbx_description
1 polymer ?
#
loop_
_entity_poly.entity_id
_entity_poly.type
_entity_poly.pdbx_seq_one_letter_code
_entity_poly.pdbx_strand_id
1 'polypeptide(L)'
;MFRRKFSTWTFFLLFFFFFFFFAFSTSSLSQSQSPLVAKKKRMRDKVRNMFYHAYDNYMTYAFPHDELKPLSKTFTNSLGELGNLKLEHLPQDYNGSALTLIESLSSLLIMGNNTEFERAVLWLSENLTFDVDARVNLFECNIRVLGGLVSTHLLASDSSKRLFQGAYKNQLLVLAEDLGKRFLPAFNTPTGLPYAWINLKYGVMENETTETSTSGCGSLILEMGALSKMTGDPRYELAALRALRKLWSMRSSLNLFGTTLDVATGEWIEFSSGIGAGVDSFYEYLLKGHILFGNEDLWGMFHSAYLAVQKYFRYGPWYHEADMRTGRATYWQLTSLQAFWPGLQAINWT
;
A
#
# COMPACT_ATOMS: atom_id res chain seq x y z
N MET A 1 37.26 80.39 43.11
CA MET A 1 36.62 80.07 41.82
C MET A 1 37.21 78.77 41.27
N PHE A 2 36.68 77.60 41.66
CA PHE A 2 37.12 76.31 41.12
C PHE A 2 35.88 75.43 40.89
N ARG A 3 35.47 75.30 39.63
CA ARG A 3 34.38 74.42 39.18
C ARG A 3 34.93 73.04 38.84
N ARG A 4 34.31 72.02 39.41
CA ARG A 4 34.51 70.58 39.16
C ARG A 4 34.17 70.24 37.69
N LYS A 5 35.09 69.58 36.99
CA LYS A 5 34.81 68.73 35.81
C LYS A 5 34.93 67.27 36.26
N PHE A 6 33.80 66.65 36.58
CA PHE A 6 33.71 65.22 36.89
C PHE A 6 32.42 64.71 36.22
N SER A 7 32.47 64.36 34.93
CA SER A 7 31.30 63.74 34.27
C SER A 7 31.56 63.03 32.93
N THR A 8 32.79 62.87 32.45
CA THR A 8 33.01 62.31 31.08
C THR A 8 33.76 60.98 31.02
N TRP A 9 34.37 60.51 32.12
CA TRP A 9 35.12 59.24 32.12
C TRP A 9 34.32 58.02 32.58
N THR A 10 33.23 58.21 33.32
CA THR A 10 32.35 57.12 33.78
C THR A 10 31.43 56.58 32.67
N PHE A 11 31.10 57.39 31.66
CA PHE A 11 30.24 56.97 30.55
C PHE A 11 30.98 56.10 29.51
N PHE A 12 32.29 56.32 29.31
CA PHE A 12 33.08 55.55 28.34
C PHE A 12 33.41 54.13 28.81
N LEU A 13 33.62 53.94 30.12
CA LEU A 13 33.90 52.62 30.71
C LEU A 13 32.67 51.70 30.75
N LEU A 14 31.47 52.26 30.92
CA LEU A 14 30.22 51.50 30.88
C LEU A 14 29.83 51.06 29.45
N PHE A 15 30.16 51.85 28.43
CA PHE A 15 29.86 51.52 27.03
C PHE A 15 30.76 50.40 26.49
N PHE A 16 32.03 50.35 26.90
CA PHE A 16 32.97 49.29 26.50
C PHE A 16 32.67 47.94 27.16
N PHE A 17 32.19 47.95 28.41
CA PHE A 17 31.75 46.72 29.09
C PHE A 17 30.46 46.15 28.50
N PHE A 18 29.55 46.99 28.02
CA PHE A 18 28.30 46.54 27.40
C PHE A 18 28.53 45.87 26.04
N PHE A 19 29.49 46.35 25.24
CA PHE A 19 29.82 45.76 23.94
C PHE A 19 30.63 44.44 24.07
N PHE A 20 31.50 44.31 25.07
CA PHE A 20 32.23 43.05 25.29
C PHE A 20 31.33 41.94 25.84
N PHE A 21 30.30 42.27 26.63
CA PHE A 21 29.30 41.31 27.09
C PHE A 21 28.35 40.87 25.97
N PHE A 22 28.02 41.75 25.02
CA PHE A 22 27.18 41.39 23.86
C PHE A 22 27.95 40.64 22.75
N ALA A 23 29.25 40.87 22.61
CA ALA A 23 30.08 40.12 21.65
C ALA A 23 30.40 38.68 22.09
N PHE A 24 30.29 38.37 23.40
CA PHE A 24 30.53 37.03 23.94
C PHE A 24 29.27 36.21 24.25
N SER A 25 28.07 36.81 24.15
CA SER A 25 26.80 36.12 24.41
C SER A 25 26.07 35.61 23.16
N THR A 26 26.65 35.79 21.96
CA THR A 26 26.26 35.05 20.75
C THR A 26 27.16 33.85 20.48
N SER A 27 27.70 33.23 21.54
CA SER A 27 27.99 31.81 21.46
C SER A 27 26.63 31.12 21.37
N SER A 28 26.19 30.89 20.14
CA SER A 28 25.10 30.00 19.82
C SER A 28 25.27 28.76 20.70
N LEU A 29 24.41 28.62 21.70
CA LEU A 29 24.11 27.34 22.32
C LEU A 29 23.53 26.50 21.18
N SER A 30 24.44 25.91 20.40
CA SER A 30 24.19 24.73 19.61
C SER A 30 23.67 23.74 20.62
N GLN A 31 22.34 23.64 20.71
CA GLN A 31 21.69 22.60 21.46
C GLN A 31 22.16 21.31 20.82
N SER A 32 23.20 20.70 21.42
CA SER A 32 23.78 19.44 20.99
C SER A 32 22.63 18.46 20.78
N GLN A 33 22.27 18.23 19.52
CA GLN A 33 21.18 17.31 19.19
C GLN A 33 21.59 15.96 19.76
N SER A 34 20.72 15.37 20.58
CA SER A 34 20.95 14.04 21.16
C SER A 34 21.51 13.09 20.07
N PRO A 35 22.54 12.28 20.36
CA PRO A 35 23.10 11.34 19.39
C PRO A 35 22.05 10.46 18.68
N LEU A 36 20.95 10.16 19.38
CA LEU A 36 19.82 9.43 18.80
C LEU A 36 19.06 10.25 17.75
N VAL A 37 18.81 11.54 18.00
CA VAL A 37 18.14 12.45 17.04
C VAL A 37 19.02 12.63 15.80
N ALA A 38 20.32 12.86 15.99
CA ALA A 38 21.28 12.95 14.89
C ALA A 38 21.34 11.65 14.07
N LYS A 39 21.34 10.48 14.73
CA LYS A 39 21.28 9.17 14.07
C LYS A 39 19.97 9.00 13.28
N LYS A 40 18.81 9.32 13.87
CA LYS A 40 17.49 9.24 13.20
C LYS A 40 17.46 10.12 11.95
N LYS A 41 17.92 11.37 12.04
CA LYS A 41 18.01 12.29 10.91
C LYS A 41 18.89 11.72 9.79
N ARG A 42 20.09 11.25 10.14
CA ARG A 42 21.02 10.62 9.16
C ARG A 42 20.41 9.40 8.48
N MET A 43 19.74 8.53 9.22
CA MET A 43 19.11 7.33 8.65
C MET A 43 17.92 7.69 7.74
N ARG A 44 17.08 8.65 8.15
CA ARG A 44 16.00 9.19 7.31
C ARG A 44 16.55 9.74 6.00
N ASP A 45 17.61 10.54 6.07
CA ASP A 45 18.21 11.14 4.88
C ASP A 45 18.86 10.08 3.97
N LYS A 46 19.44 9.02 4.56
CA LYS A 46 19.95 7.86 3.81
C LYS A 46 18.83 7.12 3.06
N VAL A 47 17.69 6.86 3.73
CA VAL A 47 16.53 6.21 3.08
C VAL A 47 16.00 7.07 1.93
N ARG A 48 15.88 8.40 2.13
CA ARG A 48 15.50 9.32 1.07
C ARG A 48 16.45 9.25 -0.13
N ASN A 49 17.76 9.20 0.09
CA ASN A 49 18.73 9.06 -1.01
C ASN A 49 18.61 7.71 -1.74
N MET A 50 18.30 6.63 -1.01
CA MET A 50 18.06 5.31 -1.62
C MET A 50 16.79 5.30 -2.47
N PHE A 51 15.73 5.98 -2.01
CA PHE A 51 14.51 6.15 -2.79
C PHE A 51 14.80 6.85 -4.12
N TYR A 52 15.46 8.02 -4.10
CA TYR A 52 15.78 8.73 -5.34
C TYR A 52 16.75 7.97 -6.24
N HIS A 53 17.71 7.23 -5.66
CA HIS A 53 18.53 6.33 -6.46
C HIS A 53 17.67 5.33 -7.25
N ALA A 54 16.70 4.67 -6.61
CA ALA A 54 15.82 3.73 -7.30
C ALA A 54 14.86 4.43 -8.28
N TYR A 55 14.17 5.47 -7.82
CA TYR A 55 13.18 6.24 -8.57
C TYR A 55 13.80 6.86 -9.84
N ASP A 56 14.93 7.55 -9.71
CA ASP A 56 15.57 8.22 -10.85
C ASP A 56 16.07 7.20 -11.88
N ASN A 57 16.56 6.04 -11.44
CA ASN A 57 16.95 4.96 -12.36
C ASN A 57 15.73 4.35 -13.06
N TYR A 58 14.60 4.18 -12.36
CA TYR A 58 13.34 3.77 -13.00
C TYR A 58 12.92 4.78 -14.07
N MET A 59 12.88 6.07 -13.72
CA MET A 59 12.53 7.15 -14.66
C MET A 59 13.46 7.22 -15.86
N THR A 60 14.73 6.84 -15.71
CA THR A 60 15.74 6.86 -16.79
C THR A 60 15.63 5.65 -17.72
N TYR A 61 15.47 4.44 -17.16
CA TYR A 61 15.71 3.20 -17.91
C TYR A 61 14.46 2.36 -18.16
N ALA A 62 13.36 2.62 -17.46
CA ALA A 62 12.18 1.77 -17.52
C ALA A 62 10.87 2.55 -17.70
N PHE A 63 10.78 3.84 -17.36
CA PHE A 63 9.56 4.59 -17.60
C PHE A 63 9.19 4.63 -19.10
N PRO A 64 7.92 4.36 -19.51
CA PRO A 64 6.71 4.20 -18.67
C PRO A 64 6.32 2.75 -18.35
N HIS A 65 7.21 1.78 -18.52
CA HIS A 65 6.97 0.38 -18.19
C HIS A 65 6.73 0.15 -16.69
N ASP A 66 6.26 -1.04 -16.34
CA ASP A 66 5.81 -1.33 -14.97
C ASP A 66 6.98 -1.37 -13.98
N GLU A 67 8.05 -2.11 -14.27
CA GLU A 67 9.17 -2.29 -13.35
C GLU A 67 10.53 -2.24 -14.06
N LEU A 68 11.53 -1.70 -13.36
CA LEU A 68 12.93 -1.70 -13.79
C LEU A 68 13.59 -3.05 -13.52
N LYS A 69 14.32 -3.59 -14.50
CA LYS A 69 15.33 -4.63 -14.32
C LYS A 69 16.70 -3.96 -14.12
N PRO A 70 17.13 -3.71 -12.87
CA PRO A 70 18.20 -2.74 -12.59
C PRO A 70 19.59 -3.18 -13.03
N LEU A 71 19.83 -4.50 -13.16
CA LEU A 71 21.12 -5.02 -13.62
C LEU A 71 21.29 -4.88 -15.13
N SER A 72 20.25 -5.22 -15.89
CA SER A 72 20.26 -5.13 -17.36
C SER A 72 19.88 -3.74 -17.88
N LYS A 73 19.35 -2.86 -17.03
CA LYS A 73 18.77 -1.55 -17.41
C LYS A 73 17.69 -1.71 -18.48
N THR A 74 16.86 -2.72 -18.32
CA THR A 74 15.67 -2.98 -19.14
C THR A 74 14.43 -2.98 -18.25
N PHE A 75 13.29 -3.42 -18.75
CA PHE A 75 12.04 -3.40 -18.01
C PHE A 75 11.27 -4.73 -18.10
N THR A 76 10.18 -4.81 -17.34
CA THR A 76 9.09 -5.77 -17.49
C THR A 76 7.77 -5.02 -17.33
N ASN A 77 6.76 -5.41 -18.10
CA ASN A 77 5.39 -4.94 -17.93
C ASN A 77 4.60 -5.95 -17.08
N SER A 78 4.99 -6.07 -15.82
CA SER A 78 4.58 -7.17 -14.95
C SER A 78 3.07 -7.29 -14.74
N LEU A 79 2.27 -6.23 -14.87
CA LEU A 79 0.81 -6.38 -14.75
C LEU A 79 0.21 -7.25 -15.86
N GLY A 80 0.70 -7.10 -17.09
CA GLY A 80 0.25 -7.86 -18.25
C GLY A 80 1.06 -9.14 -18.49
N GLU A 81 2.28 -9.23 -17.94
CA GLU A 81 3.18 -10.38 -18.09
C GLU A 81 3.00 -11.44 -16.97
N LEU A 82 2.65 -11.03 -15.74
CA LEU A 82 2.50 -11.94 -14.61
C LEU A 82 1.34 -12.90 -14.85
N GLY A 83 1.61 -14.22 -14.80
CA GLY A 83 0.63 -15.27 -15.07
C GLY A 83 0.07 -15.30 -16.50
N ASN A 84 0.65 -14.51 -17.41
CA ASN A 84 0.40 -14.51 -18.85
C ASN A 84 1.70 -14.81 -19.60
N LEU A 85 2.28 -15.99 -19.34
CA LEU A 85 3.58 -16.40 -19.88
C LEU A 85 3.65 -16.40 -21.42
N LYS A 86 2.49 -16.45 -22.08
CA LYS A 86 2.37 -16.44 -23.54
C LYS A 86 2.09 -15.05 -24.12
N LEU A 87 1.92 -14.03 -23.28
CA LEU A 87 1.53 -12.67 -23.67
C LEU A 87 0.27 -12.66 -24.56
N GLU A 88 -0.66 -13.58 -24.31
CA GLU A 88 -1.95 -13.63 -24.98
C GLU A 88 -2.80 -12.47 -24.47
N HIS A 89 -3.62 -11.84 -25.33
CA HIS A 89 -4.39 -10.65 -24.95
C HIS A 89 -3.46 -9.55 -24.42
N LEU A 90 -2.57 -9.08 -25.30
CA LEU A 90 -1.73 -7.92 -25.07
C LEU A 90 -1.45 -7.22 -26.41
N PRO A 91 -1.82 -5.94 -26.59
CA PRO A 91 -1.54 -5.22 -27.82
C PRO A 91 -0.04 -5.12 -28.10
N GLN A 92 0.34 -5.11 -29.38
CA GLN A 92 1.75 -4.97 -29.80
C GLN A 92 2.35 -3.62 -29.37
N ASP A 93 1.52 -2.60 -29.20
CA ASP A 93 1.87 -1.26 -28.74
C ASP A 93 1.69 -1.07 -27.22
N TYR A 94 1.45 -2.15 -26.45
CA TYR A 94 1.36 -2.06 -25.00
C TYR A 94 2.70 -1.64 -24.38
N ASN A 95 2.67 -0.55 -23.62
CA ASN A 95 3.88 0.09 -23.08
C ASN A 95 3.93 0.11 -21.55
N GLY A 96 3.20 -0.81 -20.90
CA GLY A 96 3.05 -0.84 -19.44
C GLY A 96 2.01 0.16 -18.91
N SER A 97 1.78 0.10 -17.60
CA SER A 97 0.85 0.96 -16.85
C SER A 97 1.57 1.95 -15.94
N ALA A 98 2.89 2.12 -16.10
CA ALA A 98 3.75 2.88 -15.20
C ALA A 98 3.58 2.47 -13.72
N LEU A 99 3.50 1.17 -13.45
CA LEU A 99 3.26 0.61 -12.12
C LEU A 99 4.17 1.21 -11.02
N THR A 100 5.48 1.21 -11.24
CA THR A 100 6.44 1.79 -10.27
C THR A 100 6.19 3.29 -10.05
N LEU A 101 5.78 4.04 -11.08
CA LEU A 101 5.42 5.45 -10.91
C LEU A 101 4.21 5.60 -9.99
N ILE A 102 3.15 4.81 -10.22
CA ILE A 102 1.92 4.81 -9.41
C ILE A 102 2.24 4.47 -7.94
N GLU A 103 3.01 3.40 -7.70
CA GLU A 103 3.41 2.99 -6.35
C GLU A 103 4.30 4.03 -5.64
N SER A 104 5.03 4.85 -6.40
CA SER A 104 5.92 5.88 -5.87
C SER A 104 5.23 7.18 -5.47
N LEU A 105 4.01 7.45 -5.94
CA LEU A 105 3.35 8.76 -5.77
C LEU A 105 3.17 9.16 -4.30
N SER A 106 2.69 8.24 -3.46
CA SER A 106 2.48 8.48 -2.04
C SER A 106 3.80 8.75 -1.32
N SER A 107 4.89 8.07 -1.72
CA SER A 107 6.23 8.31 -1.22
C SER A 107 6.75 9.69 -1.61
N LEU A 108 6.52 10.14 -2.85
CA LEU A 108 6.90 11.49 -3.30
C LEU A 108 6.23 12.57 -2.43
N LEU A 109 4.94 12.42 -2.13
CA LEU A 109 4.22 13.32 -1.22
C LEU A 109 4.78 13.29 0.20
N ILE A 110 5.00 12.10 0.77
CA ILE A 110 5.54 11.94 2.13
C ILE A 110 6.95 12.56 2.24
N MET A 111 7.75 12.47 1.18
CA MET A 111 9.09 13.07 1.12
C MET A 111 9.08 14.56 0.72
N GLY A 112 7.92 15.13 0.43
CA GLY A 112 7.73 16.55 0.11
C GLY A 112 8.19 16.97 -1.29
N ASN A 113 8.33 16.03 -2.24
CA ASN A 113 8.70 16.36 -3.62
C ASN A 113 7.46 16.62 -4.47
N ASN A 114 6.84 17.78 -4.20
CA ASN A 114 5.58 18.18 -4.82
C ASN A 114 5.72 18.42 -6.33
N THR A 115 6.86 18.91 -6.80
CA THR A 115 7.11 19.16 -8.23
C THR A 115 7.12 17.86 -9.03
N GLU A 116 7.83 16.84 -8.54
CA GLU A 116 7.86 15.55 -9.22
C GLU A 116 6.51 14.83 -9.14
N PHE A 117 5.83 14.94 -8.00
CA PHE A 117 4.47 14.45 -7.84
C PHE A 117 3.50 15.07 -8.87
N GLU A 118 3.49 16.39 -9.03
CA GLU A 118 2.65 17.08 -10.03
C GLU A 118 2.95 16.60 -11.44
N ARG A 119 4.23 16.48 -11.80
CA ARG A 119 4.66 15.99 -13.11
C ARG A 119 4.17 14.57 -13.37
N ALA A 120 4.29 13.68 -12.37
CA ALA A 120 3.84 12.30 -12.46
C ALA A 120 2.32 12.20 -12.61
N VAL A 121 1.55 12.92 -11.79
CA VAL A 121 0.07 12.95 -11.86
C VAL A 121 -0.40 13.46 -13.21
N LEU A 122 0.21 14.53 -13.73
CA LEU A 122 -0.14 15.07 -15.03
C LEU A 122 0.10 14.04 -16.13
N TRP A 123 1.28 13.43 -16.17
CA TRP A 123 1.61 12.40 -17.16
C TRP A 123 0.64 11.23 -17.10
N LEU A 124 0.35 10.69 -15.90
CA LEU A 124 -0.61 9.59 -15.73
C LEU A 124 -1.99 9.99 -16.26
N SER A 125 -2.46 11.19 -15.94
CA SER A 125 -3.80 11.65 -16.36
C SER A 125 -3.94 11.85 -17.87
N GLU A 126 -2.83 12.10 -18.57
CA GLU A 126 -2.82 12.38 -20.01
C GLU A 126 -2.47 11.14 -20.85
N ASN A 127 -1.78 10.15 -20.27
CA ASN A 127 -1.18 9.05 -21.03
C ASN A 127 -1.64 7.65 -20.58
N LEU A 128 -2.10 7.47 -19.34
CA LEU A 128 -2.51 6.16 -18.85
C LEU A 128 -3.98 5.88 -19.21
N THR A 129 -4.23 4.70 -19.78
CA THR A 129 -5.57 4.17 -20.01
C THR A 129 -5.64 2.73 -19.53
N PHE A 130 -6.75 2.36 -18.90
CA PHE A 130 -7.04 0.95 -18.60
C PHE A 130 -7.95 0.33 -19.67
N ASP A 131 -8.26 1.03 -20.76
CA ASP A 131 -8.98 0.44 -21.91
C ASP A 131 -8.06 -0.37 -22.83
N VAL A 132 -7.46 -1.40 -22.27
CA VAL A 132 -6.45 -2.22 -22.94
C VAL A 132 -6.90 -3.67 -22.94
N ASP A 133 -6.74 -4.36 -24.06
CA ASP A 133 -6.92 -5.81 -24.14
C ASP A 133 -5.76 -6.51 -23.42
N ALA A 134 -5.76 -6.41 -22.09
CA ALA A 134 -4.71 -6.92 -21.21
C ALA A 134 -5.34 -7.77 -20.11
N ARG A 135 -4.95 -9.05 -20.04
CA ARG A 135 -5.32 -9.94 -18.94
C ARG A 135 -4.42 -9.68 -17.73
N VAL A 136 -5.02 -9.30 -16.61
CA VAL A 136 -4.32 -8.94 -15.37
C VAL A 136 -4.83 -9.74 -14.17
N ASN A 137 -4.01 -9.87 -13.15
CA ASN A 137 -4.44 -10.42 -11.87
C ASN A 137 -5.20 -9.35 -11.07
N LEU A 138 -6.45 -9.63 -10.70
CA LEU A 138 -7.31 -8.68 -10.00
C LEU A 138 -6.72 -8.26 -8.65
N PHE A 139 -6.20 -9.21 -7.88
CA PHE A 139 -5.64 -8.94 -6.56
C PHE A 139 -4.41 -8.03 -6.65
N GLU A 140 -3.46 -8.34 -7.53
CA GLU A 140 -2.27 -7.51 -7.73
C GLU A 140 -2.64 -6.10 -8.23
N CYS A 141 -3.56 -6.00 -9.19
CA CYS A 141 -3.98 -4.71 -9.72
C CYS A 141 -4.74 -3.89 -8.66
N ASN A 142 -5.53 -4.55 -7.81
CA ASN A 142 -6.21 -3.90 -6.68
C ASN A 142 -5.20 -3.32 -5.68
N ILE A 143 -4.30 -4.14 -5.13
CA ILE A 143 -3.42 -3.68 -4.05
C ILE A 143 -2.35 -2.69 -4.54
N ARG A 144 -1.88 -2.83 -5.78
CA ARG A 144 -0.78 -2.01 -6.32
C ARG A 144 -1.30 -0.76 -7.03
N VAL A 145 -2.19 -0.93 -8.01
CA VAL A 145 -2.65 0.16 -8.87
C VAL A 145 -3.79 0.92 -8.21
N LEU A 146 -4.90 0.24 -7.89
CA LEU A 146 -6.04 0.91 -7.26
C LEU A 146 -5.65 1.47 -5.88
N GLY A 147 -4.92 0.69 -5.07
CA GLY A 147 -4.36 1.13 -3.79
C GLY A 147 -3.43 2.34 -3.94
N GLY A 148 -2.53 2.33 -4.92
CA GLY A 148 -1.64 3.46 -5.21
C GLY A 148 -2.40 4.73 -5.59
N LEU A 149 -3.39 4.62 -6.49
CA LEU A 149 -4.20 5.75 -6.94
C LEU A 149 -5.09 6.32 -5.81
N VAL A 150 -5.80 5.45 -5.09
CA VAL A 150 -6.73 5.83 -4.01
C VAL A 150 -5.99 6.43 -2.82
N SER A 151 -4.94 5.77 -2.34
CA SER A 151 -4.17 6.27 -1.18
C SER A 151 -3.52 7.61 -1.48
N THR A 152 -2.96 7.77 -2.69
CA THR A 152 -2.34 9.02 -3.11
C THR A 152 -3.38 10.12 -3.29
N HIS A 153 -4.54 9.82 -3.88
CA HIS A 153 -5.64 10.78 -3.98
C HIS A 153 -6.05 11.30 -2.59
N LEU A 154 -6.18 10.42 -1.60
CA LEU A 154 -6.50 10.80 -0.22
C LEU A 154 -5.43 11.73 0.37
N LEU A 155 -4.14 11.42 0.18
CA LEU A 155 -3.05 12.26 0.68
C LEU A 155 -2.99 13.63 -0.02
N ALA A 156 -3.22 13.67 -1.32
CA ALA A 156 -3.18 14.90 -2.11
C ALA A 156 -4.39 15.81 -1.85
N SER A 157 -5.54 15.22 -1.51
CA SER A 157 -6.79 15.95 -1.24
C SER A 157 -6.94 16.38 0.23
N ASP A 158 -6.17 15.80 1.14
CA ASP A 158 -6.22 16.11 2.56
C ASP A 158 -5.52 17.45 2.89
N SER A 159 -6.30 18.53 2.84
CA SER A 159 -5.83 19.88 3.20
C SER A 159 -5.38 20.00 4.66
N SER A 160 -5.80 19.09 5.55
CA SER A 160 -5.45 19.15 6.98
C SER A 160 -3.98 18.77 7.22
N LYS A 161 -3.44 17.84 6.42
CA LYS A 161 -2.06 17.35 6.55
C LYS A 161 -1.03 18.18 5.78
N ARG A 162 -1.49 19.04 4.85
CA ARG A 162 -0.65 19.95 4.04
C ARG A 162 0.55 19.25 3.37
N LEU A 163 0.42 17.96 3.05
CA LEU A 163 1.47 17.17 2.41
C LEU A 163 1.72 17.67 0.99
N PHE A 164 0.65 18.01 0.27
CA PHE A 164 0.70 18.60 -1.05
C PHE A 164 0.44 20.10 -0.99
N GLN A 165 1.24 20.88 -1.72
CA GLN A 165 1.14 22.33 -1.83
C GLN A 165 1.07 22.71 -3.32
N GLY A 166 -0.09 22.48 -3.94
CA GLY A 166 -0.31 22.71 -5.36
C GLY A 166 -1.77 22.54 -5.75
N ALA A 167 -2.04 22.60 -7.06
CA ALA A 167 -3.40 22.43 -7.60
C ALA A 167 -3.62 20.98 -8.06
N TYR A 168 -4.28 20.19 -7.23
CA TYR A 168 -4.69 18.83 -7.55
C TYR A 168 -6.18 18.80 -7.94
N LYS A 169 -6.52 18.15 -9.06
CA LYS A 169 -7.85 18.18 -9.70
C LYS A 169 -8.47 16.77 -9.78
N ASN A 170 -8.26 15.95 -8.76
CA ASN A 170 -8.81 14.59 -8.66
C ASN A 170 -8.42 13.64 -9.79
N GLN A 171 -7.35 13.91 -10.53
CA GLN A 171 -6.99 13.09 -11.71
C GLN A 171 -6.79 11.61 -11.35
N LEU A 172 -6.20 11.32 -10.19
CA LEU A 172 -6.00 9.93 -9.74
C LEU A 172 -7.32 9.25 -9.34
N LEU A 173 -8.31 10.00 -8.86
CA LEU A 173 -9.64 9.45 -8.56
C LEU A 173 -10.37 9.05 -9.85
N VAL A 174 -10.22 9.83 -10.92
CA VAL A 174 -10.78 9.50 -12.25
C VAL A 174 -10.20 8.19 -12.76
N LEU A 175 -8.87 8.02 -12.68
CA LEU A 175 -8.20 6.77 -13.03
C LEU A 175 -8.63 5.60 -12.14
N ALA A 176 -8.72 5.83 -10.82
CA ALA A 176 -9.14 4.82 -9.85
C ALA A 176 -10.58 4.34 -10.11
N GLU A 177 -11.48 5.26 -10.47
CA GLU A 177 -12.87 4.92 -10.77
C GLU A 177 -13.00 4.13 -12.09
N ASP A 178 -12.24 4.49 -13.13
CA ASP A 178 -12.20 3.70 -14.37
C ASP A 178 -11.71 2.27 -14.09
N LEU A 179 -10.63 2.12 -13.34
CA LEU A 179 -10.11 0.80 -12.98
C LEU A 179 -11.09 0.00 -12.11
N GLY A 180 -11.69 0.63 -11.11
CA GLY A 180 -12.68 -0.01 -10.24
C GLY A 180 -13.90 -0.52 -11.01
N LYS A 181 -14.38 0.21 -12.03
CA LYS A 181 -15.46 -0.25 -12.90
C LYS A 181 -15.08 -1.51 -13.66
N ARG A 182 -13.84 -1.58 -14.15
CA ARG A 182 -13.31 -2.73 -14.89
C ARG A 182 -13.15 -3.97 -14.01
N PHE A 183 -13.05 -3.83 -12.69
CA PHE A 183 -13.00 -4.96 -11.76
C PHE A 183 -14.35 -5.62 -11.48
N LEU A 184 -15.45 -4.85 -11.56
CA LEU A 184 -16.78 -5.35 -11.18
C LEU A 184 -17.23 -6.64 -11.89
N PRO A 185 -16.95 -6.85 -13.19
CA PRO A 185 -17.29 -8.10 -13.88
C PRO A 185 -16.68 -9.35 -13.24
N ALA A 186 -15.51 -9.25 -12.58
CA ALA A 186 -14.87 -10.40 -11.93
C ALA A 186 -15.76 -11.02 -10.84
N PHE A 187 -16.62 -10.23 -10.21
CA PHE A 187 -17.50 -10.66 -9.12
C PHE A 187 -18.81 -11.31 -9.60
N ASN A 188 -19.03 -11.41 -10.92
CA ASN A 188 -20.22 -12.02 -11.51
C ASN A 188 -20.09 -13.55 -11.55
N THR A 189 -19.90 -14.16 -10.38
CA THR A 189 -19.87 -15.61 -10.17
C THR A 189 -21.10 -16.05 -9.38
N PRO A 190 -21.50 -17.33 -9.45
CA PRO A 190 -22.57 -17.86 -8.60
C PRO A 190 -22.36 -17.63 -7.10
N THR A 191 -21.10 -17.64 -6.64
CA THR A 191 -20.75 -17.41 -5.22
C THR A 191 -20.63 -15.93 -4.87
N GLY A 192 -20.39 -15.06 -5.86
CA GLY A 192 -20.02 -13.66 -5.68
C GLY A 192 -18.55 -13.43 -5.30
N LEU A 193 -17.73 -14.49 -5.23
CA LEU A 193 -16.27 -14.38 -5.14
C LEU A 193 -15.70 -14.00 -6.50
N PRO A 194 -14.70 -13.10 -6.56
CA PRO A 194 -14.16 -12.65 -7.83
C PRO A 194 -13.23 -13.68 -8.48
N TYR A 195 -13.28 -13.79 -9.80
CA TYR A 195 -12.21 -14.39 -10.59
C TYR A 195 -10.85 -13.75 -10.24
N ALA A 196 -9.79 -14.56 -10.18
CA ALA A 196 -8.43 -14.06 -9.94
C ALA A 196 -7.90 -13.24 -11.13
N TRP A 197 -8.41 -13.50 -12.34
CA TRP A 197 -7.96 -12.91 -13.58
C TRP A 197 -9.10 -12.20 -14.30
N ILE A 198 -8.77 -11.06 -14.90
CA ILE A 198 -9.72 -10.25 -15.67
C ILE A 198 -9.00 -9.55 -16.82
N ASN A 199 -9.68 -9.43 -17.96
CA ASN A 199 -9.23 -8.57 -19.05
C ASN A 199 -9.73 -7.13 -18.80
N LEU A 200 -8.84 -6.14 -18.84
CA LEU A 200 -9.20 -4.76 -18.52
C LEU A 200 -10.20 -4.14 -19.52
N LYS A 201 -10.25 -4.62 -20.76
CA LYS A 201 -11.19 -4.15 -21.79
C LYS A 201 -12.45 -5.01 -21.89
N TYR A 202 -12.29 -6.33 -21.87
CA TYR A 202 -13.37 -7.27 -22.16
C TYR A 202 -14.00 -7.91 -20.91
N GLY A 203 -13.45 -7.67 -19.71
CA GLY A 203 -13.92 -8.31 -18.48
C GLY A 203 -13.45 -9.75 -18.37
N VAL A 204 -14.29 -10.66 -17.87
CA VAL A 204 -13.92 -12.07 -17.70
C VAL A 204 -14.01 -12.78 -19.05
N MET A 205 -12.91 -13.41 -19.48
CA MET A 205 -12.83 -14.10 -20.78
C MET A 205 -13.62 -15.43 -20.77
N GLU A 206 -14.09 -15.85 -21.94
CA GLU A 206 -14.72 -17.17 -22.11
C GLU A 206 -13.67 -18.25 -21.82
N ASN A 207 -13.93 -19.10 -20.81
CA ASN A 207 -13.01 -20.11 -20.26
C ASN A 207 -11.90 -19.59 -19.32
N GLU A 208 -12.09 -18.42 -18.70
CA GLU A 208 -11.21 -17.98 -17.62
C GLU A 208 -11.20 -18.97 -16.44
N THR A 209 -10.04 -19.18 -15.82
CA THR A 209 -9.90 -20.08 -14.67
C THR A 209 -10.73 -19.61 -13.49
N THR A 210 -11.48 -20.52 -12.88
CA THR A 210 -12.27 -20.27 -11.67
C THR A 210 -11.43 -20.39 -10.40
N GLU A 211 -10.16 -20.75 -10.49
CA GLU A 211 -9.27 -20.89 -9.34
C GLU A 211 -8.81 -19.52 -8.83
N THR A 212 -8.93 -19.30 -7.53
CA THR A 212 -8.37 -18.13 -6.83
C THR A 212 -7.78 -18.53 -5.49
N SER A 213 -6.88 -17.70 -4.96
CA SER A 213 -6.44 -17.84 -3.58
C SER A 213 -7.38 -17.14 -2.58
N THR A 214 -7.28 -17.53 -1.31
CA THR A 214 -7.95 -16.85 -0.19
C THR A 214 -7.57 -15.37 -0.11
N SER A 215 -6.29 -15.03 -0.27
CA SER A 215 -5.84 -13.63 -0.37
C SER A 215 -6.41 -12.94 -1.60
N GLY A 216 -6.46 -13.63 -2.74
CA GLY A 216 -6.90 -13.06 -4.02
C GLY A 216 -8.34 -12.56 -4.00
N CYS A 217 -9.23 -13.30 -3.34
CA CYS A 217 -10.64 -12.93 -3.20
C CYS A 217 -10.97 -12.24 -1.87
N GLY A 218 -10.07 -12.28 -0.88
CA GLY A 218 -10.26 -11.73 0.47
C GLY A 218 -9.64 -10.34 0.69
N SER A 219 -8.72 -9.91 -0.17
CA SER A 219 -7.90 -8.71 0.07
C SER A 219 -8.24 -7.56 -0.88
N LEU A 220 -9.53 -7.20 -0.96
CA LEU A 220 -10.03 -6.16 -1.87
C LEU A 220 -10.76 -4.99 -1.17
N ILE A 221 -11.18 -5.18 0.09
CA ILE A 221 -12.12 -4.24 0.74
C ILE A 221 -11.53 -2.87 1.06
N LEU A 222 -10.23 -2.75 1.32
CA LEU A 222 -9.64 -1.46 1.69
C LEU A 222 -9.72 -0.48 0.52
N GLU A 223 -9.26 -0.91 -0.65
CA GLU A 223 -9.20 -0.09 -1.86
C GLU A 223 -10.58 0.14 -2.44
N MET A 224 -11.37 -0.94 -2.63
CA MET A 224 -12.72 -0.84 -3.18
C MET A 224 -13.67 -0.09 -2.24
N GLY A 225 -13.54 -0.29 -0.92
CA GLY A 225 -14.31 0.45 0.08
C GLY A 225 -13.98 1.93 0.09
N ALA A 226 -12.68 2.27 0.08
CA ALA A 226 -12.24 3.67 -0.01
C ALA A 226 -12.70 4.32 -1.32
N LEU A 227 -12.62 3.62 -2.45
CA LEU A 227 -13.13 4.09 -3.73
C LEU A 227 -14.63 4.41 -3.67
N SER A 228 -15.44 3.53 -3.06
CA SER A 228 -16.86 3.79 -2.84
C SER A 228 -17.11 5.04 -2.00
N LYS A 229 -16.35 5.27 -0.92
CA LYS A 229 -16.51 6.49 -0.10
C LYS A 229 -16.19 7.76 -0.88
N MET A 230 -15.18 7.73 -1.75
CA MET A 230 -14.72 8.91 -2.50
C MET A 230 -15.59 9.23 -3.73
N THR A 231 -16.10 8.19 -4.41
CA THR A 231 -16.93 8.34 -5.61
C THR A 231 -18.42 8.46 -5.28
N GLY A 232 -18.84 7.99 -4.11
CA GLY A 232 -20.25 7.85 -3.75
C GLY A 232 -20.94 6.63 -4.38
N ASP A 233 -20.23 5.83 -5.18
CA ASP A 233 -20.78 4.62 -5.79
C ASP A 233 -20.55 3.40 -4.86
N PRO A 234 -21.60 2.80 -4.28
CA PRO A 234 -21.45 1.74 -3.29
C PRO A 234 -21.08 0.39 -3.91
N ARG A 235 -21.11 0.22 -5.24
CA ARG A 235 -20.93 -1.08 -5.89
C ARG A 235 -19.58 -1.71 -5.57
N TYR A 236 -18.52 -0.92 -5.43
CA TYR A 236 -17.18 -1.43 -5.15
C TYR A 236 -17.08 -2.02 -3.74
N GLU A 237 -17.47 -1.26 -2.71
CA GLU A 237 -17.51 -1.73 -1.31
C GLU A 237 -18.42 -2.96 -1.16
N LEU A 238 -19.61 -2.93 -1.76
CA LEU A 238 -20.58 -4.03 -1.67
C LEU A 238 -20.05 -5.31 -2.33
N ALA A 239 -19.36 -5.22 -3.46
CA ALA A 239 -18.75 -6.37 -4.13
C ALA A 239 -17.68 -7.01 -3.23
N ALA A 240 -16.74 -6.21 -2.70
CA ALA A 240 -15.67 -6.70 -1.84
C ALA A 240 -16.20 -7.27 -0.50
N LEU A 241 -17.17 -6.62 0.15
CA LEU A 241 -17.78 -7.13 1.38
C LEU A 241 -18.55 -8.43 1.14
N ARG A 242 -19.25 -8.55 0.02
CA ARG A 242 -19.97 -9.79 -0.34
C ARG A 242 -18.99 -10.94 -0.53
N ALA A 243 -17.89 -10.70 -1.24
CA ALA A 243 -16.83 -11.69 -1.42
C ALA A 243 -16.23 -12.13 -0.07
N LEU A 244 -15.86 -11.18 0.80
CA LEU A 244 -15.35 -11.47 2.14
C LEU A 244 -16.33 -12.29 2.99
N ARG A 245 -17.61 -11.93 2.99
CA ARG A 245 -18.66 -12.66 3.73
C ARG A 245 -18.85 -14.07 3.17
N LYS A 246 -18.82 -14.23 1.85
CA LYS A 246 -18.90 -15.56 1.21
C LYS A 246 -17.68 -16.39 1.59
N LEU A 247 -16.47 -15.85 1.47
CA LEU A 247 -15.23 -16.51 1.87
C LEU A 247 -15.28 -16.93 3.34
N TRP A 248 -15.71 -16.03 4.23
CA TRP A 248 -15.90 -16.33 5.66
C TRP A 248 -16.86 -17.50 5.89
N SER A 249 -17.93 -17.61 5.11
CA SER A 249 -18.89 -18.73 5.22
C SER A 249 -18.30 -20.08 4.83
N MET A 250 -17.19 -20.10 4.07
CA MET A 250 -16.52 -21.31 3.58
C MET A 250 -15.45 -21.84 4.53
N ARG A 251 -15.16 -21.15 5.63
CA ARG A 251 -14.19 -21.61 6.64
C ARG A 251 -14.55 -22.99 7.19
N SER A 252 -13.54 -23.76 7.60
CA SER A 252 -13.78 -25.03 8.26
C SER A 252 -14.45 -24.85 9.63
N SER A 253 -14.91 -25.94 10.25
CA SER A 253 -15.40 -25.93 11.64
C SER A 253 -14.34 -25.47 12.66
N LEU A 254 -13.08 -25.35 12.24
CA LEU A 254 -11.95 -24.87 13.03
C LEU A 254 -11.67 -23.37 12.79
N ASN A 255 -12.50 -22.68 11.99
CA ASN A 255 -12.27 -21.33 11.48
C ASN A 255 -10.97 -21.17 10.66
N LEU A 256 -10.55 -22.23 9.96
CA LEU A 256 -9.38 -22.22 9.08
C LEU A 256 -9.81 -22.10 7.60
N PHE A 257 -8.88 -21.65 6.76
CA PHE A 257 -9.08 -21.39 5.33
C PHE A 257 -8.03 -22.11 4.49
N GLY A 258 -8.42 -22.66 3.35
CA GLY A 258 -7.49 -23.22 2.40
C GLY A 258 -6.69 -22.14 1.67
N THR A 259 -5.68 -22.53 0.91
CA THR A 259 -4.92 -21.59 0.07
C THR A 259 -5.69 -21.25 -1.20
N THR A 260 -6.31 -22.25 -1.84
CA THR A 260 -6.90 -22.14 -3.18
C THR A 260 -8.32 -22.72 -3.22
N LEU A 261 -9.23 -22.03 -3.92
CA LEU A 261 -10.65 -22.38 -4.05
C LEU A 261 -11.19 -22.11 -5.45
N ASP A 262 -12.31 -22.73 -5.79
CA ASP A 262 -13.05 -22.50 -7.02
C ASP A 262 -14.19 -21.49 -6.79
N VAL A 263 -14.17 -20.37 -7.51
CA VAL A 263 -15.15 -19.27 -7.33
C VAL A 263 -16.53 -19.57 -7.89
N ALA A 264 -16.68 -20.55 -8.78
CA ALA A 264 -17.97 -20.91 -9.35
C ALA A 264 -18.75 -21.84 -8.41
N THR A 265 -18.08 -22.83 -7.85
CA THR A 265 -18.64 -23.86 -6.96
C THR A 265 -18.60 -23.45 -5.50
N GLY A 266 -17.60 -22.67 -5.08
CA GLY A 266 -17.35 -22.36 -3.68
C GLY A 266 -16.73 -23.52 -2.89
N GLU A 267 -16.03 -24.42 -3.58
CA GLU A 267 -15.30 -25.55 -2.99
C GLU A 267 -13.81 -25.24 -2.85
N TRP A 268 -13.18 -25.82 -1.84
CA TRP A 268 -11.72 -25.73 -1.64
C TRP A 268 -10.99 -26.70 -2.57
N ILE A 269 -9.97 -26.21 -3.26
CA ILE A 269 -9.09 -27.00 -4.13
C ILE A 269 -7.85 -27.43 -3.33
N GLU A 270 -7.25 -26.50 -2.60
CA GLU A 270 -6.10 -26.74 -1.74
C GLU A 270 -6.42 -26.45 -0.29
N PHE A 271 -6.25 -27.47 0.55
CA PHE A 271 -6.60 -27.43 1.96
C PHE A 271 -5.43 -27.00 2.87
N SER A 272 -4.28 -26.62 2.31
CA SER A 272 -3.19 -26.06 3.12
C SER A 272 -3.65 -24.75 3.75
N SER A 273 -3.27 -24.54 5.00
CA SER A 273 -3.73 -23.40 5.79
C SER A 273 -2.58 -22.84 6.60
N GLY A 274 -2.51 -21.53 6.69
CA GLY A 274 -1.48 -20.85 7.45
C GLY A 274 -1.70 -19.35 7.48
N ILE A 275 -0.63 -18.66 7.85
CA ILE A 275 -0.52 -17.19 7.76
C ILE A 275 0.40 -16.76 6.61
N GLY A 276 0.72 -17.67 5.69
CA GLY A 276 1.66 -17.42 4.60
C GLY A 276 0.99 -17.02 3.29
N ALA A 277 1.76 -17.11 2.21
CA ALA A 277 1.31 -16.80 0.87
C ALA A 277 -0.02 -17.49 0.52
N GLY A 278 -0.90 -16.76 -0.17
CA GLY A 278 -2.22 -17.24 -0.56
C GLY A 278 -3.31 -17.06 0.51
N VAL A 279 -2.95 -16.72 1.75
CA VAL A 279 -3.90 -16.48 2.86
C VAL A 279 -3.59 -15.20 3.65
N ASP A 280 -2.31 -14.89 3.86
CA ASP A 280 -1.77 -13.76 4.63
C ASP A 280 -2.67 -12.51 4.74
N SER A 281 -2.83 -11.77 3.64
CA SER A 281 -3.47 -10.47 3.58
C SER A 281 -4.97 -10.51 3.85
N PHE A 282 -5.62 -11.67 3.75
CA PHE A 282 -7.02 -11.81 4.17
C PHE A 282 -7.18 -11.42 5.65
N TYR A 283 -6.27 -11.90 6.51
CA TYR A 283 -6.31 -11.53 7.93
C TYR A 283 -6.04 -10.03 8.14
N GLU A 284 -5.12 -9.45 7.37
CA GLU A 284 -4.86 -8.01 7.43
C GLU A 284 -6.10 -7.20 7.05
N TYR A 285 -6.82 -7.62 6.01
CA TYR A 285 -7.95 -6.87 5.46
C TYR A 285 -9.19 -6.91 6.35
N LEU A 286 -9.43 -8.02 7.05
CA LEU A 286 -10.49 -8.06 8.07
C LEU A 286 -10.24 -6.98 9.12
N LEU A 287 -9.01 -6.87 9.58
CA LEU A 287 -8.70 -6.02 10.71
C LEU A 287 -8.48 -4.55 10.35
N LYS A 288 -7.72 -4.31 9.28
CA LYS A 288 -7.58 -2.96 8.72
C LYS A 288 -8.92 -2.46 8.20
N GLY A 289 -9.78 -3.33 7.67
CA GLY A 289 -11.14 -2.98 7.23
C GLY A 289 -12.02 -2.57 8.40
N HIS A 290 -11.95 -3.28 9.52
CA HIS A 290 -12.59 -2.86 10.76
C HIS A 290 -12.11 -1.46 11.20
N ILE A 291 -10.79 -1.24 11.28
CA ILE A 291 -10.23 0.07 11.67
C ILE A 291 -10.67 1.20 10.72
N LEU A 292 -10.59 0.95 9.41
CA LEU A 292 -10.83 1.98 8.40
C LEU A 292 -12.31 2.34 8.27
N PHE A 293 -13.20 1.35 8.38
CA PHE A 293 -14.63 1.53 8.12
C PHE A 293 -15.53 1.43 9.37
N GLY A 294 -14.97 1.12 10.53
CA GLY A 294 -15.74 0.88 11.76
C GLY A 294 -16.67 -0.34 11.67
N ASN A 295 -16.30 -1.35 10.86
CA ASN A 295 -17.15 -2.51 10.61
C ASN A 295 -16.89 -3.62 11.64
N GLU A 296 -17.82 -3.81 12.56
CA GLU A 296 -17.76 -4.83 13.62
C GLU A 296 -17.82 -6.27 13.11
N ASP A 297 -18.47 -6.52 11.96
CA ASP A 297 -18.50 -7.87 11.36
C ASP A 297 -17.07 -8.33 11.04
N LEU A 298 -16.26 -7.43 10.47
CA LEU A 298 -14.87 -7.74 10.09
C LEU A 298 -13.98 -7.98 11.32
N TRP A 299 -14.24 -7.27 12.43
CA TRP A 299 -13.59 -7.56 13.70
C TRP A 299 -13.95 -8.95 14.23
N GLY A 300 -15.24 -9.31 14.22
CA GLY A 300 -15.69 -10.63 14.65
C GLY A 300 -15.07 -11.77 13.83
N MET A 301 -14.94 -11.57 12.52
CA MET A 301 -14.22 -12.49 11.62
C MET A 301 -12.74 -12.57 11.99
N PHE A 302 -12.05 -11.43 12.10
CA PHE A 302 -10.63 -11.40 12.42
C PHE A 302 -10.34 -12.08 13.76
N HIS A 303 -11.08 -11.72 14.82
CA HIS A 303 -10.87 -12.27 16.15
C HIS A 303 -11.03 -13.79 16.17
N SER A 304 -12.05 -14.32 15.50
CA SER A 304 -12.29 -15.76 15.39
C SER A 304 -11.17 -16.48 14.63
N ALA A 305 -10.72 -15.91 13.50
CA ALA A 305 -9.61 -16.42 12.71
C ALA A 305 -8.28 -16.36 13.48
N TYR A 306 -8.04 -15.25 14.19
CA TYR A 306 -6.85 -15.05 15.01
C TYR A 306 -6.72 -16.12 16.09
N LEU A 307 -7.81 -16.42 16.82
CA LEU A 307 -7.80 -17.49 17.82
C LEU A 307 -7.51 -18.86 17.19
N ALA A 308 -8.01 -19.13 15.99
CA ALA A 308 -7.71 -20.35 15.26
C ALA A 308 -6.23 -20.41 14.85
N VAL A 309 -5.67 -19.32 14.32
CA VAL A 309 -4.23 -19.21 14.02
C VAL A 309 -3.38 -19.50 15.26
N GLN A 310 -3.71 -18.88 16.40
CA GLN A 310 -2.99 -19.10 17.66
C GLN A 310 -3.07 -20.55 18.14
N LYS A 311 -4.19 -21.24 17.88
CA LYS A 311 -4.41 -22.61 18.32
C LYS A 311 -3.75 -23.65 17.42
N TYR A 312 -3.83 -23.47 16.10
CA TYR A 312 -3.50 -24.53 15.12
C TYR A 312 -2.16 -24.34 14.43
N PHE A 313 -1.64 -23.11 14.34
CA PHE A 313 -0.39 -22.83 13.61
C PHE A 313 0.78 -22.50 14.55
N ARG A 314 0.51 -21.94 15.72
CA ARG A 314 1.56 -21.41 16.59
C ARG A 314 2.35 -22.54 17.26
N TYR A 315 3.66 -22.50 17.09
CA TYR A 315 4.63 -23.32 17.81
C TYR A 315 5.76 -22.43 18.36
N GLY A 316 5.70 -22.12 19.65
CA GLY A 316 6.60 -21.16 20.28
C GLY A 316 6.46 -19.76 19.66
N PRO A 317 7.55 -19.17 19.12
CA PRO A 317 7.51 -17.88 18.42
C PRO A 317 7.17 -18.01 16.92
N TRP A 318 7.00 -19.23 16.41
CA TRP A 318 6.83 -19.51 14.98
C TRP A 318 5.41 -19.98 14.65
N TYR A 319 5.07 -19.96 13.36
CA TYR A 319 3.79 -20.41 12.84
C TYR A 319 4.02 -21.38 11.67
N HIS A 320 3.62 -22.64 11.84
CA HIS A 320 3.67 -23.66 10.79
C HIS A 320 2.35 -23.71 10.01
N GLU A 321 2.35 -24.43 8.89
CA GLU A 321 1.12 -24.70 8.14
C GLU A 321 0.39 -25.93 8.69
N ALA A 322 -0.92 -26.00 8.46
CA ALA A 322 -1.74 -27.14 8.82
C ALA A 322 -2.84 -27.40 7.79
N ASP A 323 -3.40 -28.61 7.77
CA ASP A 323 -4.58 -28.92 6.98
C ASP A 323 -5.82 -28.23 7.59
N MET A 324 -6.54 -27.42 6.80
CA MET A 324 -7.64 -26.61 7.31
C MET A 324 -8.79 -27.41 7.94
N ARG A 325 -8.96 -28.67 7.55
CA ARG A 325 -10.08 -29.54 7.98
C ARG A 325 -9.78 -30.19 9.32
N THR A 326 -8.52 -30.57 9.52
CA THR A 326 -8.09 -31.35 10.70
C THR A 326 -7.31 -30.53 11.72
N GLY A 327 -6.73 -29.39 11.30
CA GLY A 327 -5.80 -28.59 12.11
C GLY A 327 -4.48 -29.30 12.37
N ARG A 328 -4.18 -30.41 11.69
CA ARG A 328 -2.92 -31.15 11.83
C ARG A 328 -1.83 -30.45 11.04
N ALA A 329 -0.68 -30.24 11.69
CA ALA A 329 0.50 -29.67 11.05
C ALA A 329 0.89 -30.46 9.79
N THR A 330 1.17 -29.75 8.70
CA THR A 330 1.57 -30.32 7.40
C THR A 330 3.04 -30.03 7.13
N TYR A 331 3.40 -28.75 7.02
CA TYR A 331 4.74 -28.30 6.71
C TYR A 331 5.29 -27.37 7.78
N TRP A 332 6.55 -27.62 8.16
CA TRP A 332 7.34 -26.75 9.03
C TRP A 332 8.18 -25.77 8.20
N GLN A 333 7.51 -25.10 7.25
CA GLN A 333 8.12 -24.10 6.39
C GLN A 333 7.77 -22.72 6.90
N LEU A 334 8.76 -21.83 6.86
CA LEU A 334 8.62 -20.44 7.24
C LEU A 334 9.01 -19.59 6.04
N THR A 335 8.08 -18.76 5.59
CA THR A 335 8.30 -17.85 4.46
C THR A 335 8.49 -16.43 4.96
N SER A 336 9.26 -15.63 4.22
CA SER A 336 9.48 -14.22 4.56
C SER A 336 8.18 -13.42 4.63
N LEU A 337 7.15 -13.82 3.87
CA LEU A 337 5.85 -13.15 3.85
C LEU A 337 5.14 -13.25 5.21
N GLN A 338 5.29 -14.35 5.96
CA GLN A 338 4.70 -14.51 7.29
C GLN A 338 5.20 -13.48 8.32
N ALA A 339 6.30 -12.76 8.02
CA ALA A 339 6.84 -11.72 8.89
C ALA A 339 5.91 -10.50 9.05
N PHE A 340 4.83 -10.37 8.27
CA PHE A 340 3.81 -9.35 8.51
C PHE A 340 3.05 -9.59 9.83
N TRP A 341 2.90 -10.85 10.24
CA TRP A 341 1.96 -11.24 11.29
C TRP A 341 2.23 -10.61 12.66
N PRO A 342 3.48 -10.56 13.17
CA PRO A 342 3.77 -9.82 14.41
C PRO A 342 3.46 -8.32 14.29
N GLY A 343 3.66 -7.74 13.11
CA GLY A 343 3.30 -6.36 12.81
C GLY A 343 1.80 -6.14 12.88
N LEU A 344 1.01 -7.08 12.32
CA LEU A 344 -0.44 -7.09 12.48
C LEU A 344 -0.75 -7.10 13.97
N GLN A 345 -0.32 -8.13 14.73
CA GLN A 345 -0.61 -8.29 16.17
C GLN A 345 -0.31 -7.07 17.07
N ALA A 346 0.60 -6.19 16.66
CA ALA A 346 1.01 -5.01 17.41
C ALA A 346 0.21 -3.73 17.10
N ILE A 347 -0.59 -3.70 16.04
CA ILE A 347 -1.46 -2.54 15.78
C ILE A 347 -2.49 -2.47 16.91
N ASN A 348 -2.77 -1.27 17.40
CA ASN A 348 -3.64 -1.08 18.56
C ASN A 348 -5.12 -1.22 18.15
N TRP A 349 -5.80 -2.23 18.68
CA TRP A 349 -7.24 -2.50 18.47
C TRP A 349 -8.08 -2.25 19.74
N THR A 350 -7.45 -1.82 20.82
CA THR A 350 -8.09 -1.40 22.08
C THR A 350 -8.09 0.11 22.18
#